data_AF-A0A5C0ZFQ5-F1
#
_entry.id   AF-A0A5C0ZFQ5-F1
#
_cell.length_a   1.000
_cell.length_b   1.000
_cell.length_c   1.000
_cell.angle_alpha   90.00
_cell.angle_beta   90.00
_cell.angle_gamma   90.00
#
_symmetry.space_group_name_H-M   'P 1'
#
loop_
_entity.id
_entity.type
_entity.pdbx_description
1 polymer ?
#
loop_
_entity_poly.entity_id
_entity_poly.type
_entity_poly.pdbx_seq_one_letter_code
_entity_poly.pdbx_strand_id
1 'polypeptide(L)'
;MRNIVRLFYLDLFLSKRFFIAWGITAFLFLLAYFFPWLGFLPYIAALTTTLILLADIALLYAVKNGGVVSTRIAPARLSNSDDNEIFITSNNRYPFTVKIGIIDEIPYQFQKRDIWFERALEVKERSTFSYQLRPVKRGLYSFGKLRTFVQSPIGFIQRRFNEDAEANVPVYPSFLQMRKYEMLAISNRLTDYGLKKIRRLGHSMEFEQIKAYVQGDDYRTLNWKASARQGSLMVNSYIDERSQHIYCIIDKSRAMKMPFHGLSLLDYAINASLVLANIALKKEDKAGLITFAEQIGTVLPADRRSTQLNYIMEALYKEKTRYLESNLEILYSTVRYTLRQRSLIILFTNFESVSALNRQLPYLKKIAKYHLLVVIFFENIEVKNLSQEKAESIEGIYLKTIAEKFVYEKKLLVRELARHGIQSVLTPPEHLTVNTINKYLEIKAKQRI
;
A
#
# COMPACT_ATOMS: atom_id res chain seq x y z
N MET A 1 13.85 28.99 -36.63
CA MET A 1 13.78 27.61 -37.19
C MET A 1 13.54 26.52 -36.15
N ARG A 2 14.21 26.52 -34.98
CA ARG A 2 14.04 25.49 -33.92
C ARG A 2 12.59 25.26 -33.46
N ASN A 3 11.75 26.30 -33.41
CA ASN A 3 10.34 26.19 -33.01
C ASN A 3 9.44 25.57 -34.09
N ILE A 4 9.66 25.87 -35.37
CA ILE A 4 8.82 25.36 -36.48
C ILE A 4 9.05 23.85 -36.67
N VAL A 5 10.31 23.40 -36.62
CA VAL A 5 10.64 21.97 -36.72
C VAL A 5 10.06 21.19 -35.54
N ARG A 6 10.08 21.75 -34.32
CA ARG A 6 9.46 21.11 -33.15
C ARG A 6 7.94 21.05 -33.28
N LEU A 7 7.31 22.15 -33.71
CA LEU A 7 5.87 22.28 -33.91
C LEU A 7 5.31 21.32 -34.97
N PHE A 8 6.03 21.11 -36.08
CA PHE A 8 5.51 20.37 -37.24
C PHE A 8 6.11 18.97 -37.41
N TYR A 9 7.33 18.70 -36.96
CA TYR A 9 8.02 17.44 -37.24
C TYR A 9 7.98 16.44 -36.08
N LEU A 10 7.88 16.91 -34.83
CA LEU A 10 7.83 16.03 -33.66
C LEU A 10 6.42 15.79 -33.14
N ASP A 11 5.53 16.76 -33.32
CA ASP A 11 4.21 16.77 -32.70
C ASP A 11 3.04 16.60 -33.70
N LEU A 12 3.34 16.37 -34.97
CA LEU A 12 2.36 16.10 -36.02
C LEU A 12 2.44 14.64 -36.45
N PHE A 13 1.30 13.94 -36.39
CA PHE A 13 1.18 12.55 -36.80
C PHE A 13 0.11 12.41 -37.89
N LEU A 14 0.39 11.64 -38.91
CA LEU A 14 -0.56 11.32 -39.98
C LEU A 14 -1.48 10.19 -39.52
N SER A 15 -2.78 10.36 -39.71
CA SER A 15 -3.77 9.37 -39.29
C SER A 15 -4.00 8.29 -40.35
N LYS A 16 -4.72 7.23 -39.98
CA LYS A 16 -5.17 6.20 -40.92
C LYS A 16 -6.03 6.78 -42.06
N ARG A 17 -6.83 7.83 -41.80
CA ARG A 17 -7.69 8.45 -42.84
C ARG A 17 -6.86 9.11 -43.93
N PHE A 18 -5.77 9.75 -43.56
CA PHE A 18 -4.82 10.33 -44.52
C PHE A 18 -4.26 9.26 -45.45
N PHE A 19 -3.76 8.16 -44.90
CA PHE A 19 -3.19 7.07 -45.71
C PHE A 19 -4.23 6.37 -46.59
N ILE A 20 -5.47 6.22 -46.12
CA ILE A 20 -6.57 5.69 -46.94
C ILE A 20 -6.88 6.66 -48.10
N ALA A 21 -7.02 7.96 -47.83
CA ALA A 21 -7.33 8.96 -48.84
C ALA A 21 -6.24 9.01 -49.93
N TRP A 22 -4.97 9.05 -49.53
CA TRP A 22 -3.85 9.01 -50.47
C TRP A 22 -3.69 7.66 -51.17
N GLY A 23 -4.01 6.55 -50.51
CA GLY A 23 -4.05 5.23 -51.13
C GLY A 23 -5.09 5.14 -52.24
N ILE A 24 -6.29 5.71 -52.02
CA ILE A 24 -7.34 5.82 -53.05
C ILE A 24 -6.87 6.70 -54.21
N THR A 25 -6.28 7.86 -53.92
CA THR A 25 -5.72 8.75 -54.95
C THR A 25 -4.66 8.05 -55.80
N ALA A 26 -3.72 7.35 -55.15
CA ALA A 26 -2.68 6.58 -55.85
C ALA A 26 -3.29 5.45 -56.71
N PHE A 27 -4.31 4.77 -56.20
CA PHE A 27 -5.04 3.75 -56.96
C PHE A 27 -5.78 4.34 -58.17
N LEU A 28 -6.35 5.54 -58.05
CA LEU A 28 -6.97 6.25 -59.18
C LEU A 28 -5.94 6.61 -60.26
N PHE A 29 -4.72 7.00 -59.88
CA PHE A 29 -3.63 7.22 -60.85
C PHE A 29 -3.26 5.94 -61.59
N LEU A 30 -3.23 4.80 -60.89
CA LEU A 30 -2.98 3.50 -61.50
C LEU A 30 -4.11 3.12 -62.47
N LEU A 31 -5.37 3.33 -62.10
CA LEU A 31 -6.51 3.07 -62.96
C LEU A 31 -6.53 3.97 -64.20
N ALA A 32 -6.14 5.24 -64.09
CA ALA A 32 -6.09 6.16 -65.21
C ALA A 32 -5.13 5.71 -66.32
N TYR A 33 -4.12 4.88 -66.01
CA TYR A 33 -3.28 4.24 -67.01
C TYR A 33 -4.06 3.25 -67.89
N PHE A 34 -4.93 2.43 -67.30
CA PHE A 34 -5.74 1.43 -68.01
C PHE A 34 -7.01 2.02 -68.65
N PHE A 35 -7.50 3.11 -68.09
CA PHE A 35 -8.79 3.69 -68.41
C PHE A 35 -8.66 5.19 -68.71
N PRO A 36 -8.33 5.57 -69.96
CA PRO A 36 -8.08 6.97 -70.34
C PRO A 36 -9.27 7.91 -70.10
N TRP A 37 -10.50 7.40 -70.04
CA TRP A 37 -11.71 8.18 -69.75
C TRP A 37 -11.75 8.78 -68.34
N LEU A 38 -10.92 8.29 -67.40
CA LEU A 38 -10.77 8.93 -66.09
C LEU A 38 -10.14 10.33 -66.19
N GLY A 39 -9.39 10.63 -67.26
CA GLY A 39 -8.86 11.96 -67.56
C GLY A 39 -8.21 12.66 -66.35
N PHE A 40 -8.76 13.80 -65.95
CA PHE A 40 -8.24 14.64 -64.87
C PHE A 40 -8.66 14.22 -63.46
N LEU A 41 -9.48 13.18 -63.31
CA LEU A 41 -10.04 12.77 -62.02
C LEU A 41 -8.99 12.49 -60.93
N PRO A 42 -7.86 11.78 -61.20
CA PRO A 42 -6.82 11.56 -60.20
C PRO A 42 -6.12 12.85 -59.75
N TYR A 43 -5.94 13.81 -60.64
CA TYR A 43 -5.35 15.11 -60.32
C TYR A 43 -6.27 15.94 -59.42
N ILE A 44 -7.59 15.91 -59.68
CA ILE A 44 -8.59 16.56 -58.83
C ILE A 44 -8.63 15.89 -57.44
N ALA A 45 -8.58 14.55 -57.38
CA ALA A 45 -8.50 13.81 -56.13
C ALA A 45 -7.24 14.15 -55.32
N ALA A 46 -6.09 14.28 -55.98
CA ALA A 46 -4.84 14.71 -55.34
C ALA A 46 -4.91 16.15 -54.80
N LEU A 47 -5.44 17.08 -55.59
CA LEU A 47 -5.59 18.48 -55.18
C LEU A 47 -6.54 18.60 -53.98
N THR A 48 -7.70 17.93 -54.03
CA THR A 48 -8.69 17.96 -52.95
C THR A 48 -8.15 17.34 -51.66
N THR A 49 -7.51 16.18 -51.72
CA THR A 49 -6.87 15.56 -50.53
C THR A 49 -5.76 16.42 -49.94
N THR A 50 -4.99 17.12 -50.79
CA THR A 50 -3.96 18.08 -50.34
C THR A 50 -4.58 19.31 -49.68
N LEU A 51 -5.65 19.86 -50.24
CA LEU A 51 -6.37 20.99 -49.66
C LEU A 51 -7.00 20.62 -48.30
N ILE A 52 -7.59 19.42 -48.18
CA ILE A 52 -8.14 18.91 -46.92
C ILE A 52 -7.03 18.77 -45.86
N LEU A 53 -5.85 18.27 -46.24
CA LEU A 53 -4.70 18.18 -45.35
C LEU A 53 -4.30 19.58 -44.83
N LEU A 54 -4.16 20.55 -45.73
CA LEU A 54 -3.79 21.93 -45.36
C LEU A 54 -4.86 22.58 -44.47
N ALA A 55 -6.14 22.34 -44.73
CA ALA A 55 -7.24 22.80 -43.89
C ALA A 55 -7.18 22.18 -42.48
N ASP A 56 -6.88 20.88 -42.37
CA ASP A 56 -6.74 20.19 -41.09
C ASP A 56 -5.55 20.72 -40.26
N ILE A 57 -4.40 20.96 -40.91
CA ILE A 57 -3.24 21.64 -40.30
C ILE A 57 -3.65 23.01 -39.77
N ALA A 58 -4.30 23.83 -40.61
CA ALA A 58 -4.71 25.17 -40.23
C ALA A 58 -5.65 25.15 -39.02
N LEU A 59 -6.66 24.26 -39.01
CA LEU A 59 -7.60 24.11 -37.89
C LEU A 59 -6.89 23.73 -36.58
N LEU A 60 -6.00 22.74 -36.62
CA LEU A 60 -5.31 22.26 -35.41
C LEU A 60 -4.28 23.26 -34.89
N TYR A 61 -3.65 24.07 -35.75
CA TYR A 61 -2.59 25.01 -35.36
C TYR A 61 -3.05 26.48 -35.23
N ALA A 62 -4.28 26.82 -35.63
CA ALA A 62 -4.84 28.17 -35.49
C ALA A 62 -4.91 28.64 -34.02
N VAL A 63 -5.12 27.72 -33.07
CA VAL A 63 -5.20 28.03 -31.65
C VAL A 63 -3.79 28.13 -31.05
N LYS A 64 -3.33 29.37 -30.80
CA LYS A 64 -1.97 29.70 -30.33
C LYS A 64 -1.65 29.19 -28.90
N ASN A 65 -2.64 29.10 -28.01
CA ASN A 65 -2.44 28.84 -26.57
C ASN A 65 -2.68 27.38 -26.14
N GLY A 66 -2.46 26.42 -27.05
CA GLY A 66 -2.77 25.01 -26.80
C GLY A 66 -4.27 24.75 -26.89
N GLY A 67 -4.70 24.02 -27.92
CA GLY A 67 -6.12 23.83 -28.18
C GLY A 67 -6.79 22.83 -27.25
N VAL A 68 -6.05 21.87 -26.69
CA VAL A 68 -6.49 21.05 -25.56
C VAL A 68 -5.45 21.19 -24.46
N VAL A 69 -5.90 21.38 -23.22
CA VAL A 69 -5.03 21.39 -22.04
C VAL A 69 -5.43 20.23 -21.16
N SER A 70 -4.47 19.36 -20.87
CA SER A 70 -4.64 18.20 -20.01
C SER A 70 -3.77 18.34 -18.76
N THR A 71 -4.34 18.07 -17.59
CA THR A 71 -3.63 18.14 -16.31
C THR A 71 -3.82 16.85 -15.52
N ARG A 72 -2.71 16.29 -15.06
CA ARG A 72 -2.69 15.14 -14.14
C ARG A 72 -2.89 15.62 -12.70
N ILE A 73 -3.81 15.00 -11.99
CA ILE A 73 -4.04 15.21 -10.56
C ILE A 73 -3.67 13.90 -9.88
N ALA A 74 -2.43 13.83 -9.40
CA ALA A 74 -1.93 12.74 -8.58
C ALA A 74 -2.07 13.08 -7.09
N PRO A 75 -2.31 12.09 -6.21
CA PRO A 75 -2.29 12.33 -4.77
C PRO A 75 -0.88 12.73 -4.31
N ALA A 76 -0.78 13.47 -3.21
CA ALA A 76 0.50 13.87 -2.63
C ALA A 76 1.39 12.69 -2.18
N ARG A 77 0.77 11.53 -1.94
CA ARG A 77 1.42 10.28 -1.59
C ARG A 77 0.59 9.09 -2.07
N LEU A 78 1.26 8.01 -2.45
CA LEU A 78 0.63 6.75 -2.85
C LEU A 78 0.70 5.74 -1.69
N SER A 79 -0.31 4.88 -1.58
CA SER A 79 -0.43 3.82 -0.59
C SER A 79 0.10 2.50 -1.18
N ASN A 80 1.17 1.95 -0.60
CA ASN A 80 1.73 0.66 -1.03
C ASN A 80 0.71 -0.46 -0.87
N SER A 81 0.68 -1.41 -1.80
CA SER A 81 -0.26 -2.55 -1.85
C SER A 81 -1.73 -2.19 -2.15
N ASP A 82 -2.10 -0.92 -2.28
CA ASP A 82 -3.49 -0.52 -2.51
C ASP A 82 -3.68 0.12 -3.88
N ASP A 83 -4.90 0.10 -4.38
CA ASP A 83 -5.27 0.81 -5.60
C ASP A 83 -5.38 2.31 -5.31
N ASN A 84 -4.53 3.10 -5.97
CA ASN A 84 -4.51 4.55 -5.84
C ASN A 84 -5.13 5.17 -7.09
N GLU A 85 -6.13 6.02 -6.88
CA GLU A 85 -6.80 6.72 -7.96
C GLU A 85 -5.96 7.91 -8.46
N ILE A 86 -5.84 8.01 -9.78
CA ILE A 86 -5.22 9.12 -10.48
C ILE A 86 -6.24 9.68 -11.44
N PHE A 87 -6.33 11.00 -11.48
CA PHE A 87 -7.25 11.71 -12.35
C PHE A 87 -6.49 12.49 -13.41
N ILE A 88 -7.04 12.53 -14.62
CA ILE A 88 -6.57 13.40 -15.70
C ILE A 88 -7.76 14.24 -16.12
N THR A 89 -7.64 15.57 -16.00
CA THR A 89 -8.67 16.47 -16.52
C THR A 89 -8.22 17.09 -17.82
N SER A 90 -9.04 16.98 -18.86
CA SER A 90 -8.77 17.58 -20.17
C SER A 90 -9.85 18.59 -20.52
N ASN A 91 -9.43 19.73 -21.06
CA ASN A 91 -10.31 20.83 -21.44
C ASN A 91 -10.14 21.14 -22.92
N ASN A 92 -11.24 21.11 -23.67
CA ASN A 92 -11.25 21.49 -25.09
C ASN A 92 -11.39 23.01 -25.24
N ARG A 93 -10.37 23.65 -25.80
CA ARG A 93 -10.36 25.09 -26.14
C ARG A 93 -10.55 25.35 -27.64
N TYR A 94 -10.70 24.32 -28.46
CA TYR A 94 -11.09 24.49 -29.85
C TYR A 94 -12.55 24.93 -29.97
N PRO A 95 -12.90 25.71 -31.01
CA PRO A 95 -14.29 26.09 -31.29
C PRO A 95 -15.10 24.95 -31.94
N PHE A 96 -14.55 23.73 -32.00
CA PHE A 96 -15.17 22.54 -32.57
C PHE A 96 -14.92 21.31 -31.70
N THR A 97 -15.73 20.26 -31.90
CA THR A 97 -15.56 18.97 -31.25
C THR A 97 -14.27 18.31 -31.71
N VAL A 98 -13.46 17.82 -30.77
CA VAL A 98 -12.18 17.15 -31.06
C VAL A 98 -12.17 15.74 -30.53
N LYS A 99 -11.53 14.82 -31.26
CA LYS A 99 -11.23 13.49 -30.72
C LYS A 99 -9.86 13.56 -30.04
N ILE A 100 -9.80 13.17 -28.78
CA ILE A 100 -8.56 13.13 -28.00
C ILE A 100 -8.14 11.70 -27.73
N GLY A 101 -6.81 11.48 -27.67
CA GLY A 101 -6.14 10.28 -27.19
C GLY A 101 -5.12 10.68 -26.13
N ILE A 102 -5.19 10.15 -24.91
CA ILE A 102 -4.29 10.54 -23.82
C ILE A 102 -3.39 9.35 -23.46
N ILE A 103 -2.08 9.56 -23.50
CA ILE A 103 -1.08 8.68 -22.90
C ILE A 103 -0.53 9.35 -21.66
N ASP A 104 -0.56 8.61 -20.57
CA ASP A 104 0.10 9.04 -19.35
C ASP A 104 1.42 8.30 -19.12
N GLU A 105 2.55 9.03 -19.06
CA GLU A 105 3.83 8.43 -18.70
C GLU A 105 3.87 8.18 -17.19
N ILE A 106 3.53 6.95 -16.83
CA ILE A 106 3.59 6.48 -15.45
C ILE A 106 5.00 6.01 -15.06
N PRO A 107 5.32 5.99 -13.76
CA PRO A 107 6.60 5.51 -13.26
C PRO A 107 6.94 4.09 -13.74
N TYR A 108 8.20 3.85 -14.08
CA TYR A 108 8.67 2.57 -14.65
C TYR A 108 8.37 1.35 -13.76
N GLN A 109 8.28 1.56 -12.44
CA GLN A 109 8.00 0.53 -11.45
C GLN A 109 6.66 -0.19 -11.71
N PHE A 110 5.70 0.48 -12.34
CA PHE A 110 4.40 -0.12 -12.66
C PHE A 110 4.44 -1.03 -13.89
N GLN A 111 5.43 -0.85 -14.79
CA GLN A 111 5.57 -1.58 -16.05
C GLN A 111 4.32 -1.62 -16.96
N LYS A 112 3.28 -0.83 -16.68
CA LYS A 112 2.10 -0.68 -17.54
C LYS A 112 2.42 0.29 -18.69
N ARG A 113 2.03 -0.08 -19.90
CA ARG A 113 2.28 0.69 -21.15
C ARG A 113 1.00 0.91 -21.97
N ASP A 114 -0.11 0.40 -21.48
CA ASP A 114 -1.43 0.31 -22.10
C ASP A 114 -2.40 1.40 -21.59
N ILE A 115 -1.89 2.42 -20.90
CA ILE A 115 -2.69 3.55 -20.43
C ILE A 115 -2.95 4.50 -21.60
N TRP A 116 -4.04 4.21 -22.31
CA TRP A 116 -4.51 4.97 -23.45
C TRP A 116 -6.01 5.26 -23.28
N PHE A 117 -6.37 6.54 -23.19
CA PHE A 117 -7.77 6.97 -23.11
C PHE A 117 -8.19 7.66 -24.40
N GLU A 118 -9.30 7.25 -25.01
CA GLU A 118 -9.91 7.96 -26.14
C GLU A 118 -11.27 8.54 -25.78
N ARG A 119 -11.52 9.77 -26.20
CA ARG A 119 -12.84 10.39 -26.08
C ARG A 119 -13.03 11.51 -27.10
N ALA A 120 -14.26 11.76 -27.52
CA ALA A 120 -14.61 13.01 -28.20
C ALA A 120 -14.97 14.07 -27.14
N LEU A 121 -14.36 15.25 -27.21
CA LEU A 121 -14.69 16.40 -26.37
C LEU A 121 -15.46 17.43 -27.18
N GLU A 122 -16.64 17.80 -26.71
CA GLU A 122 -17.43 18.89 -27.25
C GLU A 122 -16.76 20.25 -27.02
N VAL A 123 -17.32 21.29 -27.65
CA VAL A 123 -16.81 22.67 -27.56
C VAL A 123 -16.85 23.14 -26.11
N LYS A 124 -15.70 23.54 -25.56
CA LYS A 124 -15.56 23.98 -24.16
C LYS A 124 -15.91 22.89 -23.11
N GLU A 125 -16.02 21.62 -23.51
CA GLU A 125 -16.23 20.52 -22.57
C GLU A 125 -14.96 20.29 -21.74
N ARG A 126 -15.16 20.07 -20.43
CA ARG A 126 -14.15 19.55 -19.53
C ARG A 126 -14.49 18.12 -19.17
N SER A 127 -13.56 17.20 -19.43
CA SER A 127 -13.73 15.78 -19.10
C SER A 127 -12.67 15.32 -18.12
N THR A 128 -13.04 14.37 -17.26
CA THR A 128 -12.17 13.74 -16.27
C THR A 128 -12.06 12.26 -16.56
N PHE A 129 -10.83 11.78 -16.69
CA PHE A 129 -10.48 10.36 -16.80
C PHE A 129 -9.90 9.92 -15.46
N SER A 130 -10.29 8.73 -14.99
CA SER A 130 -9.72 8.13 -13.78
C SER A 130 -9.14 6.76 -14.11
N TYR A 131 -8.04 6.43 -13.44
CA TYR A 131 -7.45 5.10 -13.48
C TYR A 131 -6.73 4.78 -12.19
N GLN A 132 -6.45 3.49 -11.97
CA GLN A 132 -5.87 3.01 -10.72
C GLN A 132 -4.47 2.46 -10.92
N LEU A 133 -3.56 2.87 -10.02
CA LEU A 133 -2.21 2.34 -9.92
C LEU A 133 -1.98 1.69 -8.55
N ARG A 134 -1.46 0.46 -8.56
CA ARG A 134 -1.14 -0.31 -7.37
C ARG A 134 0.37 -0.46 -7.22
N PRO A 135 1.03 0.35 -6.38
CA PRO A 135 2.48 0.23 -6.18
C PRO A 135 2.78 -0.97 -5.27
N VAL A 136 3.81 -1.73 -5.63
CA VAL A 136 4.27 -2.90 -4.88
C VAL A 136 5.65 -2.70 -4.24
N LYS A 137 6.24 -1.52 -4.42
CA LYS A 137 7.51 -1.14 -3.80
C LYS A 137 7.39 0.24 -3.20
N ARG A 138 7.83 0.43 -1.96
CA ARG A 138 7.97 1.77 -1.36
C ARG A 138 9.13 2.55 -1.99
N GLY A 139 9.02 3.86 -1.97
CA GLY A 139 10.04 4.79 -2.47
C GLY A 139 9.44 5.92 -3.30
N LEU A 140 10.29 6.67 -3.98
CA LEU A 140 9.88 7.79 -4.82
C LEU A 140 9.49 7.31 -6.23
N TYR A 141 8.31 7.73 -6.68
CA TYR A 141 7.77 7.42 -8.00
C TYR A 141 7.70 8.69 -8.82
N SER A 142 8.40 8.71 -9.95
CA SER A 142 8.49 9.88 -10.83
C SER A 142 7.57 9.66 -12.03
N PHE A 143 6.50 10.43 -12.08
CA PHE A 143 5.64 10.53 -13.26
C PHE A 143 6.34 11.35 -14.34
N GLY A 144 6.22 10.92 -15.59
CA GLY A 144 6.78 11.62 -16.74
C GLY A 144 5.82 12.67 -17.29
N LYS A 145 5.79 12.80 -18.62
CA LYS A 145 4.93 13.75 -19.32
C LYS A 145 3.54 13.20 -19.55
N LEU A 146 2.56 14.09 -19.60
CA LEU A 146 1.22 13.76 -20.05
C LEU A 146 1.12 14.12 -21.54
N ARG A 147 0.88 13.11 -22.38
CA ARG A 147 0.84 13.29 -23.83
C ARG A 147 -0.60 13.21 -24.32
N THR A 148 -1.11 14.32 -24.82
CA THR A 148 -2.46 14.39 -25.38
C THR A 148 -2.38 14.54 -26.87
N PHE A 149 -2.99 13.61 -27.58
CA PHE A 149 -3.14 13.63 -29.01
C PHE A 149 -4.52 14.13 -29.37
N VAL A 150 -4.61 15.04 -30.33
CA VAL A 150 -5.87 15.70 -30.71
C VAL A 150 -6.06 15.58 -32.22
N GLN A 151 -7.25 15.16 -32.61
CA GLN A 151 -7.71 15.07 -34.00
C GLN A 151 -8.91 16.00 -34.18
N SER A 152 -8.93 16.72 -35.30
CA SER A 152 -10.09 17.50 -35.72
C SER A 152 -11.19 16.57 -36.29
N PRO A 153 -12.38 17.10 -36.62
CA PRO A 153 -13.41 16.34 -37.34
C PRO A 153 -12.95 15.77 -38.69
N ILE A 154 -12.02 16.45 -39.38
CA ILE A 154 -11.39 15.97 -40.63
C ILE A 154 -10.57 14.72 -40.32
N GLY A 155 -9.69 14.83 -39.32
CA GLY A 155 -8.95 13.72 -38.77
C GLY A 155 -7.94 13.11 -39.73
N PHE A 156 -7.35 13.89 -40.64
CA PHE A 156 -6.18 13.49 -41.43
C PHE A 156 -4.91 13.57 -40.59
N ILE A 157 -4.90 14.48 -39.62
CA ILE A 157 -3.76 14.76 -38.76
C ILE A 157 -4.15 14.62 -37.30
N GLN A 158 -3.15 14.21 -36.52
CA GLN A 158 -3.18 14.17 -35.08
C GLN A 158 -2.05 15.03 -34.53
N ARG A 159 -2.41 16.07 -33.77
CA ARG A 159 -1.46 16.95 -33.10
C ARG A 159 -1.21 16.46 -31.68
N ARG A 160 0.04 16.36 -31.25
CA ARG A 160 0.45 15.98 -29.90
C ARG A 160 0.77 17.21 -29.06
N PHE A 161 0.25 17.24 -27.85
CA PHE A 161 0.60 18.16 -26.79
C PHE A 161 1.37 17.39 -25.72
N ASN A 162 2.57 17.89 -25.36
CA ASN A 162 3.36 17.35 -24.27
C ASN A 162 3.22 18.30 -23.09
N GLU A 163 2.30 17.98 -22.18
CA GLU A 163 2.07 18.76 -20.99
C GLU A 163 3.10 18.38 -19.93
N ASP A 164 3.70 19.40 -19.30
CA ASP A 164 4.63 19.20 -18.19
C ASP A 164 3.84 18.85 -16.93
N ALA A 165 3.66 17.56 -16.75
CA ALA A 165 2.93 16.96 -15.64
C ALA A 165 3.84 16.02 -14.84
N GLU A 166 5.15 16.32 -14.84
CA GLU A 166 6.14 15.58 -14.08
C GLU A 166 5.88 15.77 -12.58
N ALA A 167 5.72 14.67 -11.86
CA ALA A 167 5.39 14.69 -10.45
C ALA A 167 6.16 13.59 -9.72
N ASN A 168 6.85 13.96 -8.65
CA ASN A 168 7.52 13.03 -7.76
C ASN A 168 6.60 12.70 -6.59
N VAL A 169 6.04 11.49 -6.58
CA VAL A 169 5.08 11.06 -5.58
C VAL A 169 5.69 9.94 -4.73
N PRO A 170 5.86 10.14 -3.41
CA PRO A 170 6.37 9.10 -2.53
C PRO A 170 5.28 8.02 -2.27
N VAL A 171 5.69 6.75 -2.33
CA VAL A 171 4.88 5.59 -1.95
C VAL A 171 5.16 5.22 -0.49
N TYR A 172 4.19 5.49 0.36
CA TYR A 172 4.22 5.18 1.79
C TYR A 172 3.70 3.77 2.09
N PRO A 173 3.95 3.25 3.31
CA PRO A 173 3.21 2.09 3.81
C PRO A 173 1.69 2.26 3.66
N SER A 174 0.95 1.16 3.67
CA SER A 174 -0.48 1.14 3.36
C SER A 174 -1.32 1.93 4.37
N PHE A 175 -1.52 3.23 4.11
CA PHE A 175 -2.34 4.10 4.95
C PHE A 175 -3.84 3.92 4.66
N LEU A 176 -4.20 3.43 3.47
CA LEU A 176 -5.59 3.07 3.16
C LEU A 176 -6.03 1.85 3.97
N GLN A 177 -5.20 0.80 4.08
CA GLN A 177 -5.50 -0.32 4.98
C GLN A 177 -5.53 0.13 6.44
N MET A 178 -4.57 0.96 6.87
CA MET A 178 -4.58 1.53 8.22
C MET A 178 -5.92 2.21 8.55
N ARG A 179 -6.42 3.07 7.67
CA ARG A 179 -7.73 3.72 7.83
C ARG A 179 -8.89 2.74 7.80
N LYS A 180 -8.86 1.75 6.90
CA LYS A 180 -9.87 0.68 6.83
C LYS A 180 -9.99 -0.05 8.17
N TYR A 181 -8.86 -0.51 8.72
CA TYR A 181 -8.85 -1.24 9.99
C TYR A 181 -9.14 -0.35 11.20
N GLU A 182 -8.78 0.94 11.16
CA GLU A 182 -9.20 1.90 12.17
C GLU A 182 -10.73 1.99 12.26
N MET A 183 -11.40 2.15 11.11
CA MET A 183 -12.87 2.21 11.07
C MET A 183 -13.51 0.91 11.58
N LEU A 184 -12.92 -0.25 11.25
CA LEU A 184 -13.37 -1.55 11.74
C LEU A 184 -13.13 -1.76 13.24
N ALA A 185 -12.08 -1.16 13.80
CA ALA A 185 -11.77 -1.24 15.23
C ALA A 185 -12.66 -0.33 16.09
N ILE A 186 -13.12 0.79 15.52
CA ILE A 186 -14.02 1.75 16.18
C ILE A 186 -15.48 1.27 16.10
N SER A 187 -15.92 0.88 14.90
CA SER A 187 -17.25 0.29 14.75
C SER A 187 -17.23 -1.06 15.46
N ASN A 188 -18.16 -1.34 16.38
CA ASN A 188 -18.28 -2.66 17.03
C ASN A 188 -18.59 -3.82 16.04
N ARG A 189 -18.42 -3.61 14.73
CA ARG A 189 -18.50 -4.57 13.61
C ARG A 189 -17.18 -5.31 13.37
N LEU A 190 -16.45 -5.60 14.44
CA LEU A 190 -15.20 -6.38 14.40
C LEU A 190 -15.43 -7.75 13.71
N THR A 191 -16.61 -8.35 13.91
CA THR A 191 -16.95 -9.70 13.45
C THR A 191 -16.90 -9.91 11.95
N ASP A 192 -17.20 -8.88 11.14
CA ASP A 192 -17.44 -9.05 9.70
C ASP A 192 -16.15 -9.28 8.88
N TYR A 193 -14.98 -8.98 9.47
CA TYR A 193 -13.67 -9.10 8.82
C TYR A 193 -12.71 -10.01 9.58
N GLY A 194 -13.25 -10.95 10.38
CA GLY A 194 -12.45 -11.88 11.17
C GLY A 194 -11.74 -11.23 12.37
N LEU A 195 -12.06 -9.97 12.71
CA LEU A 195 -11.62 -9.40 13.98
C LEU A 195 -12.48 -9.97 15.10
N LYS A 196 -11.85 -10.63 16.07
CA LYS A 196 -12.58 -11.30 17.15
C LYS A 196 -13.15 -10.25 18.09
N LYS A 197 -14.47 -10.27 18.29
CA LYS A 197 -15.11 -9.51 19.37
C LYS A 197 -14.75 -10.15 20.70
N ILE A 198 -13.80 -9.54 21.42
CA ILE A 198 -13.38 -10.05 22.72
C ILE A 198 -14.24 -9.40 23.78
N ARG A 199 -15.06 -10.20 24.49
CA ARG A 199 -15.81 -9.73 25.64
C ARG A 199 -14.81 -9.28 26.71
N ARG A 200 -14.89 -8.01 27.10
CA ARG A 200 -14.19 -7.49 28.28
C ARG A 200 -14.80 -8.17 29.51
N LEU A 201 -13.97 -8.80 30.34
CA LEU A 201 -14.39 -9.33 31.62
C LEU A 201 -14.44 -8.16 32.62
N GLY A 202 -15.65 -7.67 32.93
CA GLY A 202 -15.87 -6.68 34.01
C GLY A 202 -15.46 -5.24 33.70
N HIS A 203 -15.85 -4.31 34.58
CA HIS A 203 -15.38 -2.92 34.57
C HIS A 203 -13.89 -2.93 34.92
N SER A 204 -13.04 -2.82 33.90
CA SER A 204 -11.58 -2.85 33.98
C SER A 204 -11.07 -1.48 34.44
N MET A 205 -11.23 -1.27 35.74
CA MET A 205 -10.95 -0.04 36.46
C MET A 205 -9.94 -0.45 37.55
N GLU A 206 -8.71 0.08 37.53
CA GLU A 206 -7.68 -0.24 38.52
C GLU A 206 -8.06 0.46 39.84
N PHE A 207 -8.14 -0.29 40.94
CA PHE A 207 -8.42 0.30 42.25
C PHE A 207 -7.32 1.30 42.61
N GLU A 208 -7.71 2.55 42.82
CA GLU A 208 -6.79 3.63 43.18
C GLU A 208 -6.72 3.78 44.69
N GLN A 209 -7.86 4.08 45.31
CA GLN A 209 -7.97 4.36 46.74
C GLN A 209 -9.43 4.28 47.21
N ILE A 210 -9.61 4.19 48.53
CA ILE A 210 -10.94 4.37 49.14
C ILE A 210 -11.06 5.83 49.54
N LYS A 211 -12.07 6.53 49.01
CA LYS A 211 -12.37 7.92 49.36
C LYS A 211 -13.70 8.01 50.10
N ALA A 212 -13.93 9.12 50.80
CA ALA A 212 -15.25 9.42 51.36
C ALA A 212 -16.26 9.60 50.23
N TYR A 213 -17.48 9.09 50.41
CA TYR A 213 -18.59 9.25 49.47
C TYR A 213 -18.94 10.73 49.32
N VAL A 214 -18.99 11.21 48.07
CA VAL A 214 -19.51 12.54 47.74
C VAL A 214 -20.81 12.36 46.95
N GLN A 215 -21.77 13.25 47.18
CA GLN A 215 -23.05 13.23 46.48
C GLN A 215 -22.84 13.35 44.96
N GLY A 216 -23.15 12.27 44.23
CA GLY A 216 -22.87 12.13 42.80
C GLY A 216 -22.02 10.90 42.45
N ASP A 217 -21.33 10.29 43.43
CA ASP A 217 -20.63 9.01 43.24
C ASP A 217 -21.64 7.84 43.07
N ASP A 218 -21.28 6.83 42.26
CA ASP A 218 -22.14 5.66 42.01
C ASP A 218 -22.24 4.77 43.26
N TYR A 219 -23.47 4.55 43.73
CA TYR A 219 -23.77 3.69 44.88
C TYR A 219 -23.26 2.24 44.71
N ARG A 220 -23.06 1.76 43.48
CA ARG A 220 -22.49 0.43 43.20
C ARG A 220 -21.03 0.28 43.62
N THR A 221 -20.33 1.39 43.79
CA THR A 221 -18.90 1.43 44.16
C THR A 221 -18.68 1.58 45.67
N LEU A 222 -19.75 1.56 46.48
CA LEU A 222 -19.69 1.61 47.94
C LEU A 222 -18.92 0.43 48.53
N ASN A 223 -17.95 0.75 49.38
CA ASN A 223 -17.19 -0.23 50.14
C ASN A 223 -17.78 -0.36 51.55
N TRP A 224 -18.69 -1.33 51.72
CA TRP A 224 -19.37 -1.56 53.00
C TRP A 224 -18.41 -1.90 54.15
N LYS A 225 -17.30 -2.59 53.86
CA LYS A 225 -16.30 -2.98 54.87
C LYS A 225 -15.51 -1.79 55.38
N ALA A 226 -15.12 -0.87 54.50
CA ALA A 226 -14.46 0.37 54.88
C ALA A 226 -15.44 1.32 55.60
N SER A 227 -16.68 1.41 55.09
CA SER A 227 -17.72 2.26 55.67
C SER A 227 -18.05 1.87 57.12
N ALA A 228 -18.17 0.56 57.38
CA ALA A 228 -18.45 0.05 58.73
C ALA A 228 -17.32 0.32 59.74
N ARG A 229 -16.07 0.44 59.30
CA ARG A 229 -14.91 0.72 60.17
C ARG A 229 -14.75 2.20 60.48
N GLN A 230 -15.08 3.06 59.54
CA GLN A 230 -14.82 4.50 59.63
C GLN A 230 -16.04 5.30 60.11
N GLY A 231 -17.24 4.70 60.10
CA GLY A 231 -18.48 5.34 60.55
C GLY A 231 -19.08 6.32 59.54
N SER A 232 -18.54 6.36 58.32
CA SER A 232 -18.99 7.21 57.20
C SER A 232 -19.04 6.40 55.90
N LEU A 233 -19.82 6.85 54.91
CA LEU A 233 -19.91 6.17 53.62
C LEU A 233 -18.59 6.32 52.86
N MET A 234 -18.01 5.19 52.46
CA MET A 234 -16.72 5.10 51.76
C MET A 234 -16.90 4.42 50.40
N VAL A 235 -16.24 4.95 49.37
CA VAL A 235 -16.36 4.52 47.97
C VAL A 235 -15.00 4.09 47.43
N ASN A 236 -14.97 3.01 46.65
CA ASN A 236 -13.79 2.64 45.88
C ASN A 236 -13.64 3.59 44.69
N SER A 237 -12.57 4.39 44.67
CA SER A 237 -12.13 5.14 43.49
C SER A 237 -11.36 4.19 42.58
N TYR A 238 -11.66 4.25 41.29
CA TYR A 238 -10.98 3.46 40.28
C TYR A 238 -10.46 4.39 39.16
N ILE A 239 -9.23 4.15 38.69
CA ILE A 239 -8.67 4.84 37.51
C ILE A 239 -8.77 3.92 36.29
N ASP A 240 -8.84 4.51 35.10
CA ASP A 240 -8.68 3.77 33.85
C ASP A 240 -7.35 3.00 33.78
N GLU A 241 -7.41 1.83 33.15
CA GLU A 241 -6.28 0.93 32.96
C GLU A 241 -5.06 1.65 32.36
N ARG A 242 -3.88 1.49 32.99
CA ARG A 242 -2.65 2.20 32.59
C ARG A 242 -2.33 2.02 31.11
N SER A 243 -1.96 3.11 30.44
CA SER A 243 -1.45 3.10 29.06
C SER A 243 -0.31 2.08 28.92
N GLN A 244 -0.48 1.06 28.09
CA GLN A 244 0.55 0.04 27.91
C GLN A 244 1.58 0.49 26.87
N HIS A 245 2.83 0.03 27.04
CA HIS A 245 3.89 0.25 26.05
C HIS A 245 3.87 -0.89 25.03
N ILE A 246 3.65 -0.57 23.75
CA ILE A 246 3.58 -1.54 22.66
C ILE A 246 4.70 -1.23 21.67
N TYR A 247 5.56 -2.20 21.40
CA TYR A 247 6.64 -2.09 20.45
C TYR A 247 6.46 -3.07 19.31
N CYS A 248 6.40 -2.53 18.09
CA CYS A 248 6.59 -3.32 16.88
C CYS A 248 8.09 -3.43 16.64
N ILE A 249 8.62 -4.65 16.63
CA ILE A 249 10.01 -4.93 16.28
C ILE A 249 10.02 -5.64 14.93
N ILE A 250 10.67 -5.05 13.94
CA ILE A 250 10.67 -5.56 12.57
C ILE A 250 12.08 -6.00 12.19
N ASP A 251 12.22 -7.28 11.89
CA ASP A 251 13.39 -7.84 11.23
C ASP A 251 13.43 -7.40 9.75
N LYS A 252 14.59 -6.93 9.30
CA LYS A 252 14.85 -6.50 7.92
C LYS A 252 15.89 -7.38 7.24
N SER A 253 16.26 -8.50 7.83
CA SER A 253 17.25 -9.45 7.28
C SER A 253 16.80 -10.09 5.97
N ARG A 254 17.69 -10.88 5.36
CA ARG A 254 17.41 -11.61 4.12
C ARG A 254 16.15 -12.49 4.17
N ALA A 255 15.82 -13.04 5.34
CA ALA A 255 14.66 -13.93 5.52
C ALA A 255 13.33 -13.21 5.27
N MET A 256 13.33 -11.88 5.38
CA MET A 256 12.16 -11.01 5.18
C MET A 256 12.02 -10.50 3.74
N LYS A 257 12.98 -10.82 2.85
CA LYS A 257 12.97 -10.46 1.42
C LYS A 257 12.11 -11.38 0.57
N MET A 258 11.67 -12.51 1.10
CA MET A 258 10.85 -13.47 0.38
C MET A 258 9.62 -12.77 -0.25
N PRO A 259 9.42 -12.91 -1.58
CA PRO A 259 8.30 -12.27 -2.27
C PRO A 259 7.01 -13.06 -2.03
N PHE A 260 5.90 -12.34 -1.99
CA PHE A 260 4.56 -12.86 -1.86
C PHE A 260 3.57 -11.86 -2.49
N HIS A 261 2.83 -12.28 -3.53
CA HIS A 261 1.95 -11.41 -4.33
C HIS A 261 2.57 -10.05 -4.73
N GLY A 262 3.86 -10.06 -5.12
CA GLY A 262 4.59 -8.87 -5.57
C GLY A 262 5.18 -7.99 -4.45
N LEU A 263 4.85 -8.26 -3.19
CA LEU A 263 5.39 -7.60 -2.00
C LEU A 263 6.42 -8.49 -1.29
N SER A 264 7.29 -7.92 -0.47
CA SER A 264 8.14 -8.69 0.45
C SER A 264 7.44 -8.93 1.78
N LEU A 265 7.85 -9.96 2.53
CA LEU A 265 7.37 -10.18 3.91
C LEU A 265 7.60 -8.96 4.81
N LEU A 266 8.70 -8.22 4.58
CA LEU A 266 8.96 -6.95 5.24
C LEU A 266 7.83 -5.93 4.99
N ASP A 267 7.30 -5.85 3.77
CA ASP A 267 6.24 -4.90 3.42
C ASP A 267 4.94 -5.21 4.16
N TYR A 268 4.61 -6.49 4.31
CA TYR A 268 3.48 -6.93 5.13
C TYR A 268 3.70 -6.61 6.61
N ALA A 269 4.89 -6.87 7.16
CA ALA A 269 5.23 -6.53 8.54
C ALA A 269 5.14 -5.02 8.81
N ILE A 270 5.60 -4.20 7.87
CA ILE A 270 5.52 -2.73 7.92
C ILE A 270 4.06 -2.27 7.93
N ASN A 271 3.23 -2.80 7.02
CA ASN A 271 1.80 -2.46 6.96
C ASN A 271 1.08 -2.86 8.26
N ALA A 272 1.32 -4.09 8.75
CA ALA A 272 0.74 -4.57 10.01
C ALA A 272 1.19 -3.74 11.21
N SER A 273 2.46 -3.35 11.27
CA SER A 273 3.01 -2.49 12.33
C SER A 273 2.38 -1.10 12.33
N LEU A 274 2.19 -0.49 11.16
CA LEU A 274 1.53 0.81 11.04
C LEU A 274 0.07 0.74 11.53
N VAL A 275 -0.67 -0.28 11.10
CA VAL A 275 -2.07 -0.48 11.50
C VAL A 275 -2.16 -0.72 13.00
N LEU A 276 -1.32 -1.60 13.54
CA LEU A 276 -1.28 -1.90 14.98
C LEU A 276 -0.93 -0.65 15.79
N ALA A 277 0.07 0.13 15.37
CA ALA A 277 0.44 1.38 16.03
C ALA A 277 -0.72 2.38 16.05
N ASN A 278 -1.44 2.54 14.95
CA ASN A 278 -2.62 3.41 14.89
C ASN A 278 -3.71 2.94 15.88
N ILE A 279 -4.03 1.64 15.88
CA ILE A 279 -5.05 1.09 16.79
C ILE A 279 -4.62 1.20 18.25
N ALA A 280 -3.35 0.95 18.56
CA ALA A 280 -2.77 1.14 19.90
C ALA A 280 -2.93 2.58 20.39
N LEU A 281 -2.53 3.56 19.57
CA LEU A 281 -2.64 4.99 19.90
C LEU A 281 -4.10 5.41 20.11
N LYS A 282 -5.03 4.90 19.28
CA LYS A 282 -6.48 5.15 19.43
C LYS A 282 -7.08 4.50 20.67
N LYS A 283 -6.46 3.44 21.20
CA LYS A 283 -6.80 2.80 22.47
C LYS A 283 -5.96 3.32 23.64
N GLU A 284 -5.38 4.51 23.48
CA GLU A 284 -4.60 5.24 24.50
C GLU A 284 -3.33 4.53 24.99
N ASP A 285 -2.86 3.52 24.26
CA ASP A 285 -1.56 2.90 24.48
C ASP A 285 -0.45 3.72 23.81
N LYS A 286 0.79 3.48 24.26
CA LYS A 286 1.98 4.09 23.67
C LYS A 286 2.55 3.16 22.61
N ALA A 287 2.76 3.65 21.40
CA ALA A 287 3.28 2.88 20.28
C ALA A 287 4.75 3.24 20.00
N GLY A 288 5.62 2.24 19.96
CA GLY A 288 7.04 2.34 19.61
C GLY A 288 7.41 1.40 18.47
N LEU A 289 8.55 1.68 17.85
CA LEU A 289 9.06 0.94 16.70
C LEU A 289 10.56 0.67 16.87
N ILE A 290 10.99 -0.56 16.62
CA ILE A 290 12.40 -0.91 16.47
C ILE A 290 12.56 -1.68 15.16
N THR A 291 13.51 -1.31 14.33
CA THR A 291 13.88 -2.11 13.16
C THR A 291 15.32 -2.59 13.31
N PHE A 292 15.61 -3.81 12.87
CA PHE A 292 16.95 -4.38 12.99
C PHE A 292 17.24 -5.36 11.84
N ALA A 293 18.52 -5.60 11.60
CA ALA A 293 19.03 -6.66 10.73
C ALA A 293 20.37 -7.12 11.32
N GLU A 294 21.48 -7.01 10.61
CA GLU A 294 22.84 -7.21 11.15
C GLU A 294 23.21 -6.15 12.21
N GLN A 295 22.60 -4.98 12.11
CA GLN A 295 22.73 -3.84 13.02
C GLN A 295 21.33 -3.29 13.35
N ILE A 296 21.25 -2.44 14.38
CA ILE A 296 20.02 -1.69 14.66
C ILE A 296 19.78 -0.67 13.56
N GLY A 297 18.54 -0.62 13.09
CA GLY A 297 18.05 0.40 12.17
C GLY A 297 17.47 1.57 12.96
N THR A 298 16.16 1.74 12.86
CA THR A 298 15.44 2.82 13.53
C THR A 298 14.98 2.37 14.91
N VAL A 299 15.18 3.23 15.91
CA VAL A 299 14.63 3.08 17.25
C VAL A 299 13.76 4.30 17.53
N LEU A 300 12.46 4.07 17.64
CA LEU A 300 11.47 5.06 18.05
C LEU A 300 10.87 4.62 19.39
N PRO A 301 11.18 5.32 20.50
CA PRO A 301 10.57 5.05 21.80
C PRO A 301 9.04 5.14 21.74
N ALA A 302 8.37 4.35 22.58
CA ALA A 302 6.93 4.34 22.65
C ALA A 302 6.39 5.64 23.27
N ASP A 303 5.59 6.37 22.50
CA ASP A 303 4.90 7.60 22.91
C ASP A 303 3.42 7.52 22.48
N ARG A 304 2.60 8.44 23.00
CA ARG A 304 1.17 8.60 22.69
C ARG A 304 0.83 9.96 22.08
N ARG A 305 1.83 10.81 21.80
CA ARG A 305 1.61 12.13 21.18
C ARG A 305 0.91 11.97 19.83
N SER A 306 0.10 12.95 19.46
CA SER A 306 -0.62 12.98 18.18
C SER A 306 0.31 12.85 16.95
N THR A 307 1.56 13.32 17.06
CA THR A 307 2.57 13.23 16.00
C THR A 307 3.26 11.87 15.91
N GLN A 308 3.10 10.99 16.90
CA GLN A 308 3.81 9.71 16.97
C GLN A 308 3.53 8.82 15.76
N LEU A 309 2.28 8.76 15.31
CA LEU A 309 1.92 7.96 14.15
C LEU A 309 2.64 8.42 12.87
N ASN A 310 2.80 9.74 12.70
CA ASN A 310 3.55 10.29 11.57
C ASN A 310 5.03 9.93 11.67
N TYR A 311 5.65 10.00 12.85
CA TYR A 311 7.03 9.56 13.03
C TYR A 311 7.23 8.07 12.72
N ILE A 312 6.30 7.21 13.14
CA ILE A 312 6.30 5.78 12.82
C ILE A 312 6.17 5.59 11.30
N MET A 313 5.22 6.26 10.65
CA MET A 313 5.00 6.17 9.22
C MET A 313 6.22 6.63 8.40
N GLU A 314 6.86 7.74 8.78
CA GLU A 314 8.09 8.26 8.16
C GLU A 314 9.29 7.33 8.36
N ALA A 315 9.43 6.74 9.55
CA ALA A 315 10.44 5.73 9.81
C ALA A 315 10.26 4.53 8.88
N LEU A 316 9.04 3.95 8.86
CA LEU A 316 8.70 2.77 8.04
C LEU A 316 8.83 3.02 6.53
N TYR A 317 8.58 4.24 6.06
CA TYR A 317 8.75 4.60 4.64
C TYR A 317 10.19 4.35 4.15
N LYS A 318 11.19 4.62 5.00
CA LYS A 318 12.62 4.51 4.66
C LYS A 318 13.14 3.07 4.72
N GLU A 319 12.35 2.13 5.24
CA GLU A 319 12.82 0.78 5.54
C GLU A 319 12.86 -0.13 4.31
N LYS A 320 14.01 -0.79 4.16
CA LYS A 320 14.33 -1.74 3.08
C LYS A 320 14.98 -2.99 3.67
N THR A 321 14.82 -4.11 2.97
CA THR A 321 15.48 -5.37 3.32
C THR A 321 16.99 -5.28 3.13
N ARG A 322 17.74 -5.90 4.04
CA ARG A 322 19.18 -6.11 4.01
C ARG A 322 19.48 -7.53 3.50
N TYR A 323 20.70 -7.76 3.05
CA TYR A 323 21.15 -9.05 2.51
C TYR A 323 21.71 -10.00 3.57
N LEU A 324 22.06 -9.49 4.76
CA LEU A 324 22.67 -10.25 5.83
C LEU A 324 21.63 -10.85 6.79
N GLU A 325 22.08 -11.76 7.64
CA GLU A 325 21.26 -12.36 8.71
C GLU A 325 20.99 -11.37 9.85
N SER A 326 19.91 -11.61 10.58
CA SER A 326 19.51 -10.82 11.74
C SER A 326 20.40 -11.10 12.95
N ASN A 327 20.80 -10.06 13.68
CA ASN A 327 21.54 -10.17 14.93
C ASN A 327 20.63 -9.91 16.14
N LEU A 328 20.09 -10.98 16.76
CA LEU A 328 19.23 -10.84 17.94
C LEU A 328 19.98 -10.50 19.24
N GLU A 329 21.29 -10.64 19.27
CA GLU A 329 22.09 -10.22 20.41
C GLU A 329 22.08 -8.70 20.56
N ILE A 330 22.34 -8.00 19.46
CA ILE A 330 22.27 -6.53 19.40
C ILE A 330 20.83 -6.08 19.63
N LEU A 331 19.84 -6.84 19.13
CA LEU A 331 18.44 -6.53 19.44
C LEU A 331 18.16 -6.60 20.93
N TYR A 332 18.60 -7.67 21.60
CA TYR A 332 18.39 -7.85 23.04
C TYR A 332 19.03 -6.72 23.85
N SER A 333 20.28 -6.36 23.56
CA SER A 333 20.96 -5.25 24.26
C SER A 333 20.23 -3.92 24.07
N THR A 334 19.77 -3.66 22.84
CA THR A 334 18.98 -2.46 22.50
C THR A 334 17.64 -2.44 23.23
N VAL A 335 16.90 -3.55 23.19
CA VAL A 335 15.62 -3.68 23.91
C VAL A 335 15.82 -3.44 25.41
N ARG A 336 16.86 -4.01 26.00
CA ARG A 336 17.15 -3.84 27.43
C ARG A 336 17.46 -2.39 27.80
N TYR A 337 18.11 -1.64 26.92
CA TYR A 337 18.45 -0.24 27.14
C TYR A 337 17.26 0.71 26.89
N THR A 338 16.51 0.48 25.82
CA THR A 338 15.41 1.36 25.38
C THR A 338 14.12 1.11 26.16
N LEU A 339 13.76 -0.15 26.41
CA LEU A 339 12.49 -0.52 27.06
C LEU A 339 12.71 -0.64 28.57
N ARG A 340 12.54 0.49 29.27
CA ARG A 340 12.66 0.53 30.74
C ARG A 340 11.46 -0.06 31.48
N GLN A 341 10.30 -0.14 30.82
CA GLN A 341 9.06 -0.65 31.40
C GLN A 341 8.62 -1.95 30.72
N ARG A 342 7.89 -2.79 31.46
CA ARG A 342 7.26 -3.98 30.89
C ARG A 342 6.37 -3.55 29.72
N SER A 343 6.58 -4.19 28.58
CA SER A 343 5.99 -3.77 27.31
C SER A 343 5.49 -5.00 26.55
N LEU A 344 4.48 -4.80 25.69
CA LEU A 344 4.16 -5.75 24.63
C LEU A 344 5.20 -5.62 23.53
N ILE A 345 5.91 -6.69 23.22
CA ILE A 345 6.80 -6.73 22.07
C ILE A 345 6.18 -7.64 21.03
N ILE A 346 5.92 -7.08 19.86
CA ILE A 346 5.46 -7.81 18.68
C ILE A 346 6.61 -7.87 17.69
N LEU A 347 7.27 -9.02 17.64
CA LEU A 347 8.45 -9.27 16.81
C LEU A 347 8.03 -9.91 15.48
N PHE A 348 8.20 -9.19 14.38
CA PHE A 348 8.05 -9.70 13.03
C PHE A 348 9.39 -10.23 12.54
N THR A 349 9.49 -11.55 12.36
CA THR A 349 10.70 -12.20 11.82
C THR A 349 10.32 -13.53 11.17
N ASN A 350 11.23 -14.15 10.44
CA ASN A 350 11.00 -15.42 9.77
C ASN A 350 12.17 -16.37 10.04
N PHE A 351 11.90 -17.51 10.66
CA PHE A 351 12.89 -18.57 10.85
C PHE A 351 12.73 -19.64 9.77
N GLU A 352 13.83 -20.00 9.11
CA GLU A 352 13.85 -21.01 8.04
C GLU A 352 13.77 -22.44 8.58
N SER A 353 14.34 -22.71 9.77
CA SER A 353 14.37 -24.04 10.39
C SER A 353 14.37 -23.98 11.92
N VAL A 354 14.11 -25.12 12.57
CA VAL A 354 14.20 -25.27 14.03
C VAL A 354 15.61 -24.97 14.54
N SER A 355 16.66 -25.36 13.80
CA SER A 355 18.05 -25.05 14.14
C SER A 355 18.32 -23.54 14.15
N ALA A 356 17.78 -22.82 13.16
CA ALA A 356 17.88 -21.36 13.11
C ALA A 356 17.20 -20.70 14.33
N LEU A 357 16.00 -21.17 14.72
CA LEU A 357 15.34 -20.70 15.93
C LEU A 357 16.17 -21.01 17.18
N ASN A 358 16.67 -22.23 17.34
CA ASN A 358 17.41 -22.66 18.52
C ASN A 358 18.65 -21.80 18.78
N ARG A 359 19.33 -21.35 17.71
CA ARG A 359 20.46 -20.41 17.81
C ARG A 359 20.04 -19.07 18.43
N GLN A 360 18.83 -18.61 18.13
CA GLN A 360 18.32 -17.31 18.55
C GLN A 360 17.50 -17.35 19.85
N LEU A 361 17.03 -18.55 20.22
CA LEU A 361 16.17 -18.81 21.36
C LEU A 361 16.71 -18.27 22.70
N PRO A 362 18.03 -18.33 23.02
CA PRO A 362 18.55 -17.75 24.25
C PRO A 362 18.24 -16.25 24.38
N TYR A 363 18.31 -15.49 23.29
CA TYR A 363 18.03 -14.05 23.28
C TYR A 363 16.53 -13.78 23.39
N LEU A 364 15.70 -14.54 22.68
CA LEU A 364 14.24 -14.44 22.78
C LEU A 364 13.75 -14.72 24.21
N LYS A 365 14.32 -15.73 24.88
CA LYS A 365 14.03 -16.05 26.28
C LYS A 365 14.42 -14.90 27.22
N LYS A 366 15.58 -14.27 26.99
CA LYS A 366 16.01 -13.10 27.78
C LYS A 366 15.05 -11.91 27.59
N ILE A 367 14.56 -11.66 26.38
CA ILE A 367 13.55 -10.63 26.11
C ILE A 367 12.22 -10.97 26.81
N ALA A 368 11.75 -12.21 26.65
CA ALA A 368 10.48 -12.69 27.21
C ALA A 368 10.46 -12.70 28.75
N LYS A 369 11.63 -12.72 29.41
CA LYS A 369 11.74 -12.61 30.87
C LYS A 369 11.27 -11.24 31.39
N TYR A 370 11.47 -10.17 30.62
CA TYR A 370 11.18 -8.79 31.04
C TYR A 370 9.97 -8.17 30.34
N HIS A 371 9.62 -8.67 29.15
CA HIS A 371 8.56 -8.12 28.31
C HIS A 371 7.65 -9.25 27.81
N LEU A 372 6.39 -8.93 27.52
CA LEU A 372 5.51 -9.92 26.91
C LEU A 372 5.86 -10.02 25.43
N LEU A 373 6.55 -11.08 25.05
CA LEU A 373 6.99 -11.31 23.68
C LEU A 373 5.97 -12.14 22.88
N VAL A 374 5.55 -11.57 21.75
CA VAL A 374 4.78 -12.23 20.71
C VAL A 374 5.64 -12.27 19.45
N VAL A 375 5.91 -13.46 18.92
CA VAL A 375 6.66 -13.60 17.68
C VAL A 375 5.73 -13.97 16.52
N ILE A 376 5.77 -13.17 15.47
CA ILE A 376 4.94 -13.33 14.28
C ILE A 376 5.79 -13.93 13.18
N PHE A 377 5.32 -15.05 12.63
CA PHE A 377 5.95 -15.77 11.54
C PHE A 377 5.00 -15.98 10.37
N PHE A 378 5.60 -16.18 9.22
CA PHE A 378 4.91 -16.31 7.95
C PHE A 378 4.74 -17.78 7.57
N GLU A 379 3.52 -18.14 7.20
CA GLU A 379 3.21 -19.39 6.51
C GLU A 379 3.35 -19.17 4.99
N ASN A 380 4.07 -20.06 4.31
CA ASN A 380 4.15 -20.03 2.84
C ASN A 380 2.95 -20.80 2.27
N ILE A 381 2.04 -20.08 1.62
CA ILE A 381 0.82 -20.66 1.01
C ILE A 381 1.17 -21.59 -0.15
N GLU A 382 2.17 -21.27 -0.97
CA GLU A 382 2.57 -22.10 -2.11
C GLU A 382 3.05 -23.48 -1.64
N VAL A 383 3.90 -23.50 -0.61
CA VAL A 383 4.38 -24.75 0.01
C VAL A 383 3.24 -25.51 0.67
N LYS A 384 2.29 -24.81 1.29
CA LYS A 384 1.10 -25.44 1.87
C LYS A 384 0.22 -26.08 0.80
N ASN A 385 -0.01 -25.42 -0.32
CA ASN A 385 -0.81 -25.94 -1.42
C ASN A 385 -0.14 -27.17 -2.03
N LEU A 386 1.18 -27.11 -2.28
CA LEU A 386 1.97 -28.26 -2.74
C LEU A 386 1.88 -29.47 -1.79
N SER A 387 1.80 -29.24 -0.48
CA SER A 387 1.61 -30.33 0.49
C SER A 387 0.22 -30.97 0.44
N GLN A 388 -0.79 -30.28 -0.10
CA GLN A 388 -2.18 -30.73 -0.16
C GLN A 388 -2.57 -31.32 -1.52
N GLU A 389 -1.86 -30.97 -2.58
CA GLU A 389 -2.08 -31.50 -3.92
C GLU A 389 -1.93 -33.03 -3.96
N LYS A 390 -2.70 -33.66 -4.85
CA LYS A 390 -2.59 -35.09 -5.12
C LYS A 390 -1.36 -35.32 -6.00
N ALA A 391 -0.49 -36.23 -5.58
CA ALA A 391 0.68 -36.61 -6.35
C ALA A 391 0.31 -37.73 -7.33
N GLU A 392 0.47 -37.47 -8.63
CA GLU A 392 0.19 -38.45 -9.71
C GLU A 392 1.48 -39.08 -10.28
N SER A 393 2.64 -38.55 -9.91
CA SER A 393 3.96 -39.02 -10.35
C SER A 393 4.91 -39.23 -9.17
N ILE A 394 5.98 -40.00 -9.39
CA ILE A 394 7.05 -40.21 -8.39
C ILE A 394 7.66 -38.85 -7.97
N GLU A 395 7.94 -37.98 -8.94
CA GLU A 395 8.41 -36.62 -8.67
C GLU A 395 7.43 -35.82 -7.80
N GLY A 396 6.13 -35.93 -8.10
CA GLY A 396 5.07 -35.33 -7.29
C GLY A 396 5.09 -35.82 -5.84
N ILE A 397 5.37 -37.10 -5.61
CA ILE A 397 5.51 -37.66 -4.25
C ILE A 397 6.71 -37.03 -3.53
N TYR A 398 7.87 -36.90 -4.19
CA TYR A 398 9.05 -36.25 -3.60
C TYR A 398 8.78 -34.78 -3.24
N LEU A 399 8.23 -34.00 -4.18
CA LEU A 399 7.92 -32.58 -3.95
C LEU A 399 6.92 -32.41 -2.82
N LYS A 400 5.86 -33.22 -2.80
CA LYS A 400 4.87 -33.23 -1.71
C LYS A 400 5.49 -33.55 -0.36
N THR A 401 6.32 -34.59 -0.29
CA THR A 401 6.99 -35.00 0.97
C THR A 401 7.87 -33.88 1.52
N ILE A 402 8.61 -33.19 0.64
CA ILE A 402 9.44 -32.03 1.02
C ILE A 402 8.56 -30.88 1.50
N ALA A 403 7.46 -30.59 0.80
CA ALA A 403 6.52 -29.54 1.20
C ALA A 403 5.87 -29.83 2.56
N GLU A 404 5.41 -31.05 2.79
CA GLU A 404 4.88 -31.52 4.08
C GLU A 404 5.91 -31.37 5.20
N LYS A 405 7.18 -31.71 4.95
CA LYS A 405 8.28 -31.50 5.91
C LYS A 405 8.42 -30.03 6.29
N PHE A 406 8.42 -29.11 5.31
CA PHE A 406 8.51 -27.67 5.60
C PHE A 406 7.32 -27.15 6.41
N VAL A 407 6.10 -27.58 6.07
CA VAL A 407 4.88 -27.24 6.85
C VAL A 407 4.99 -27.78 8.27
N TYR A 408 5.50 -29.00 8.43
CA TYR A 408 5.70 -29.62 9.74
C TYR A 408 6.75 -28.87 10.58
N GLU A 409 7.88 -28.48 9.99
CA GLU A 409 8.90 -27.69 10.67
C GLU A 409 8.35 -26.35 11.19
N LYS A 410 7.49 -25.66 10.44
CA LYS A 410 6.82 -24.44 10.92
C LYS A 410 5.95 -24.70 12.15
N LYS A 411 5.25 -25.83 12.23
CA LYS A 411 4.47 -26.23 13.43
C LYS A 411 5.39 -26.56 14.61
N LEU A 412 6.55 -27.17 14.36
CA LEU A 412 7.55 -27.42 15.41
C LEU A 412 8.09 -26.12 16.00
N LEU A 413 8.39 -25.11 15.16
CA LEU A 413 8.82 -23.79 15.61
C LEU A 413 7.83 -23.15 16.59
N VAL A 414 6.53 -23.23 16.27
CA VAL A 414 5.45 -22.71 17.15
C VAL A 414 5.44 -23.44 18.50
N ARG A 415 5.55 -24.77 18.49
CA ARG A 415 5.59 -25.58 19.72
C ARG A 415 6.83 -25.29 20.56
N GLU A 416 7.97 -25.11 19.92
CA GLU A 416 9.25 -24.82 20.58
C GLU A 416 9.22 -23.48 21.31
N LEU A 417 8.66 -22.44 20.68
CA LEU A 417 8.45 -21.14 21.34
C LEU A 417 7.45 -21.24 22.50
N ALA A 418 6.34 -21.96 22.29
CA ALA A 418 5.32 -22.15 23.31
C ALA A 418 5.86 -22.89 24.55
N ARG A 419 6.77 -23.86 24.36
CA ARG A 419 7.47 -24.57 25.44
C ARG A 419 8.25 -23.63 26.35
N HIS A 420 8.67 -22.48 25.83
CA HIS A 420 9.37 -21.44 26.59
C HIS A 420 8.47 -20.26 26.99
N GLY A 421 7.15 -20.42 26.92
CA GLY A 421 6.18 -19.38 27.30
C GLY A 421 6.11 -18.20 26.33
N ILE A 422 6.75 -18.31 25.16
CA ILE A 422 6.75 -17.26 24.13
C ILE A 422 5.53 -17.48 23.24
N GLN A 423 4.67 -16.46 23.16
CA GLN A 423 3.49 -16.52 22.30
C GLN A 423 3.91 -16.34 20.85
N SER A 424 3.22 -17.01 19.93
CA SER A 424 3.48 -16.85 18.50
C SER A 424 2.20 -16.78 17.68
N VAL A 425 2.32 -16.16 16.51
CA VAL A 425 1.27 -16.10 15.48
C VAL A 425 1.90 -16.58 14.18
N LEU A 426 1.54 -17.79 13.74
CA LEU A 426 1.88 -18.31 12.42
C LEU A 426 0.70 -18.01 11.50
N THR A 427 0.92 -17.21 10.47
CA THR A 427 -0.14 -16.77 9.56
C THR A 427 0.38 -16.54 8.15
N PRO A 428 -0.45 -16.74 7.12
CA PRO A 428 -0.19 -16.21 5.79
C PRO A 428 0.00 -14.68 5.80
N PRO A 429 0.80 -14.10 4.88
CA PRO A 429 1.03 -12.66 4.82
C PRO A 429 -0.24 -11.82 4.63
N GLU A 430 -1.21 -12.29 3.85
CA GLU A 430 -2.52 -11.64 3.64
C GLU A 430 -3.30 -11.39 4.93
N HIS A 431 -3.23 -12.34 5.87
CA HIS A 431 -3.96 -12.26 7.13
C HIS A 431 -3.11 -11.70 8.28
N LEU A 432 -1.86 -11.30 8.00
CA LEU A 432 -0.91 -10.84 9.01
C LEU A 432 -1.48 -9.69 9.85
N THR A 433 -1.99 -8.65 9.20
CA THR A 433 -2.52 -7.46 9.87
C THR A 433 -3.66 -7.81 10.81
N VAL A 434 -4.66 -8.56 10.32
CA VAL A 434 -5.84 -8.97 11.10
C VAL A 434 -5.44 -9.83 12.29
N ASN A 435 -4.59 -10.85 12.08
CA ASN A 435 -4.17 -11.76 13.14
C ASN A 435 -3.29 -11.07 14.18
N THR A 436 -2.48 -10.09 13.76
CA THR A 436 -1.69 -9.25 14.68
C THR A 436 -2.60 -8.40 15.57
N ILE A 437 -3.59 -7.73 15.00
CA ILE A 437 -4.56 -6.92 15.74
C ILE A 437 -5.33 -7.79 16.72
N ASN A 438 -5.86 -8.93 16.25
CA ASN A 438 -6.56 -9.89 17.09
C ASN A 438 -5.71 -10.33 18.27
N LYS A 439 -4.41 -10.59 18.04
CA LYS A 439 -3.51 -11.01 19.10
C LYS A 439 -3.27 -9.92 20.14
N TYR A 440 -3.09 -8.68 19.68
CA TYR A 440 -2.99 -7.51 20.57
C TYR A 440 -4.27 -7.33 21.40
N LEU A 441 -5.45 -7.36 20.77
CA LEU A 441 -6.72 -7.23 21.47
C LEU A 441 -6.93 -8.37 22.48
N GLU A 442 -6.53 -9.60 22.13
CA GLU A 442 -6.59 -10.77 23.04
C GLU A 442 -5.74 -10.57 24.28
N ILE A 443 -4.52 -10.07 24.09
CA ILE A 443 -3.58 -9.80 25.18
C ILE A 443 -4.09 -8.67 26.08
N LYS A 444 -4.59 -7.58 25.47
CA LYS A 444 -5.14 -6.44 26.20
C LYS A 444 -6.37 -6.85 27.01
N ALA A 445 -7.29 -7.62 26.43
CA ALA A 445 -8.47 -8.10 27.14
C ALA A 445 -8.17 -9.07 28.30
N LYS A 446 -7.04 -9.77 28.26
CA LYS A 446 -6.59 -10.69 29.32
C LYS A 446 -5.71 -10.02 30.38
N GLN A 447 -5.46 -8.71 30.29
CA GLN A 447 -4.60 -7.96 31.23
C GLN A 447 -3.22 -8.60 31.46
N ARG A 448 -2.60 -9.14 30.41
CA ARG A 448 -1.34 -9.90 30.54
C ARG A 448 -0.08 -9.04 30.65
N ILE A 449 -0.22 -7.71 30.72
CA ILE A 449 0.89 -6.74 30.65
C ILE A 449 0.83 -5.78 31.82
#